data_AF-A0A1G3ZRW0-F1
#
_entry.id   AF-A0A1G3ZRW0-F1
#
_cell.length_a   1.000
_cell.length_b   1.000
_cell.length_c   1.000
_cell.angle_alpha   90.00
_cell.angle_beta   90.00
_cell.angle_gamma   90.00
#
_symmetry.space_group_name_H-M   'P 1'
#
loop_
_entity.id
_entity.type
_entity.pdbx_description
1 polymer ?
#
loop_
_entity_poly.entity_id
_entity_poly.type
_entity_poly.pdbx_seq_one_letter_code
_entity_poly.pdbx_strand_id
1 'polypeptide(L)'
;MKMTMHIDEDVLAEVMDLTGAKSKTQAVEMALRDMARRHKQRRLFRTPIYKSDEQWATDIAPKPSDLLDAPDIDPEAEKRWEAALAARRARKRAMLLNEPPPPPSDGQPSA
;
A
#
# COMPACT_ATOMS: atom_id res chain seq x y z
N MET A 1 -4.26 -17.84 34.89
CA MET A 1 -5.32 -17.91 35.92
C MET A 1 -6.46 -18.78 35.41
N LYS A 2 -7.18 -19.49 36.28
CA LYS A 2 -8.35 -20.31 35.91
C LYS A 2 -9.63 -19.53 36.21
N MET A 3 -10.53 -19.47 35.24
CA MET A 3 -11.84 -18.81 35.31
C MET A 3 -12.84 -19.72 34.59
N THR A 4 -14.08 -19.77 35.07
CA THR A 4 -15.16 -20.54 34.44
C THR A 4 -16.16 -19.54 33.85
N MET A 5 -16.45 -19.67 32.56
CA MET A 5 -17.39 -18.83 31.83
C MET A 5 -18.15 -19.70 30.84
N HIS A 6 -19.43 -19.39 30.61
CA HIS A 6 -20.23 -20.01 29.58
C HIS A 6 -20.12 -19.18 28.31
N ILE A 7 -19.62 -19.79 27.24
CA ILE A 7 -19.49 -19.20 25.91
C ILE A 7 -20.20 -20.15 24.95
N ASP A 8 -20.88 -19.58 23.96
CA ASP A 8 -21.43 -20.36 22.86
C ASP A 8 -20.29 -21.11 22.12
N GLU A 9 -20.48 -22.41 21.93
CA GLU A 9 -19.48 -23.29 21.31
C GLU A 9 -19.33 -23.01 19.81
N ASP A 10 -20.40 -22.57 19.13
CA ASP A 10 -20.37 -22.26 17.70
C ASP A 10 -19.53 -21.00 17.46
N VAL A 11 -19.73 -19.97 18.30
CA VAL A 11 -18.92 -18.74 18.28
C VAL A 11 -17.45 -19.06 18.58
N LEU A 12 -17.19 -19.96 19.53
CA LEU A 12 -15.83 -20.32 19.90
C LEU A 12 -15.11 -21.10 18.79
N ALA A 13 -15.83 -21.98 18.09
CA ALA A 13 -15.33 -22.68 16.92
C ALA A 13 -14.96 -21.69 15.79
N GLU A 14 -15.85 -20.74 15.49
CA GLU A 14 -15.59 -19.71 14.47
C GLU A 14 -14.35 -18.86 14.83
N VAL A 15 -14.23 -18.45 16.10
CA VAL A 15 -13.05 -17.70 16.56
C VAL A 15 -11.78 -18.55 16.44
N MET A 16 -11.83 -19.84 16.76
CA MET A 16 -10.70 -20.75 16.59
C MET A 16 -10.27 -20.86 15.12
N ASP A 17 -11.22 -21.01 14.19
CA ASP A 17 -10.96 -21.07 12.76
C ASP A 17 -10.36 -19.77 12.21
N LEU A 18 -10.91 -18.62 12.62
CA LEU A 18 -10.43 -17.30 12.21
C LEU A 18 -9.02 -16.99 12.75
N THR A 19 -8.71 -17.44 13.96
CA THR A 19 -7.44 -17.12 14.64
C THR A 19 -6.36 -18.19 14.45
N GLY A 20 -6.73 -19.40 14.01
CA GLY A 20 -5.86 -20.57 13.97
C GLY A 20 -5.44 -21.08 15.36
N ALA A 21 -6.20 -20.73 16.41
CA ALA A 21 -5.87 -21.12 17.78
C ALA A 21 -6.07 -22.62 18.01
N LYS A 22 -5.10 -23.25 18.69
CA LYS A 22 -5.13 -24.70 18.95
C LYS A 22 -5.94 -25.08 20.20
N SER A 23 -6.34 -24.09 20.99
CA SER A 23 -7.13 -24.30 22.21
C SER A 23 -8.13 -23.18 22.43
N LYS A 24 -9.22 -23.52 23.12
CA LYS A 24 -10.31 -22.60 23.50
C LYS A 24 -9.79 -21.37 24.27
N THR A 25 -8.91 -21.58 25.24
CA THR A 25 -8.31 -20.50 26.04
C THR A 25 -7.49 -19.55 25.16
N GLN A 26 -6.71 -20.11 24.23
CA GLN A 26 -5.89 -19.32 23.31
C GLN A 26 -6.77 -18.51 22.36
N ALA A 27 -7.84 -19.09 21.82
CA ALA A 27 -8.80 -18.38 20.98
C ALA A 27 -9.40 -17.17 21.69
N VAL A 28 -9.85 -17.36 22.94
CA VAL A 28 -10.41 -16.27 23.76
C VAL A 28 -9.36 -15.18 24.03
N GLU A 29 -8.14 -15.57 24.41
CA GLU A 29 -7.06 -14.60 24.63
C GLU A 29 -6.75 -13.78 23.36
N MET A 30 -6.63 -14.46 22.22
CA MET A 30 -6.36 -13.81 20.93
C MET A 30 -7.50 -12.87 20.53
N ALA A 31 -8.75 -13.30 20.67
CA ALA A 31 -9.92 -12.48 20.34
C ALA A 31 -10.00 -11.22 21.21
N LEU A 32 -9.80 -11.34 22.52
CA LEU A 32 -9.80 -10.19 23.44
C LEU A 32 -8.66 -9.22 23.12
N ARG A 33 -7.46 -9.74 22.85
CA ARG A 33 -6.31 -8.93 22.49
C ARG A 33 -6.51 -8.21 21.17
N ASP A 34 -7.08 -8.88 20.17
CA ASP A 34 -7.32 -8.29 18.87
C ASP A 34 -8.42 -7.21 18.95
N MET A 35 -9.48 -7.43 19.73
CA MET A 35 -10.50 -6.42 19.97
C MET A 35 -9.92 -5.16 20.63
N ALA A 36 -9.08 -5.34 21.66
CA ALA A 36 -8.39 -4.24 22.32
C ALA A 36 -7.45 -3.50 21.35
N ARG A 37 -6.73 -4.23 20.49
CA ARG A 37 -5.86 -3.67 19.45
C ARG A 37 -6.66 -2.85 18.44
N ARG A 38 -7.75 -3.39 17.89
CA ARG A 38 -8.62 -2.70 16.92
C ARG A 38 -9.20 -1.42 17.51
N HIS A 39 -9.62 -1.45 18.78
CA HIS A 39 -10.09 -0.25 19.47
C HIS A 39 -9.01 0.83 19.57
N LYS A 40 -7.78 0.46 19.96
CA LYS A 40 -6.63 1.39 20.00
C LYS A 40 -6.31 1.97 18.63
N GLN A 41 -6.30 1.13 17.59
CA GLN A 41 -6.07 1.56 16.21
C GLN A 41 -7.13 2.57 15.76
N ARG A 42 -8.42 2.27 15.95
CA ARG A 42 -9.51 3.21 15.62
C ARG A 42 -9.36 4.54 16.34
N ARG A 43 -8.94 4.53 17.61
CA ARG A 43 -8.69 5.76 18.37
C ARG A 43 -7.55 6.59 17.77
N LEU A 44 -6.46 5.93 17.35
CA LEU A 44 -5.33 6.60 16.71
C LEU A 44 -5.76 7.18 15.36
N PHE A 45 -6.43 6.40 14.51
CA PHE A 45 -6.87 6.85 13.18
C PHE A 45 -7.99 7.89 13.19
N ARG A 46 -8.78 7.99 14.27
CA ARG A 46 -9.75 9.09 14.45
C ARG A 46 -9.06 10.41 14.81
N THR A 47 -7.83 10.37 15.30
CA THR A 47 -7.07 11.58 15.58
C THR A 47 -6.37 12.00 14.29
N PRO A 48 -6.67 13.17 13.72
CA PRO A 48 -5.98 13.61 12.52
C PRO A 48 -4.48 13.81 12.87
N ILE A 49 -3.61 13.28 12.01
CA ILE A 49 -2.14 13.37 12.18
C ILE A 49 -1.71 14.84 12.07
N TYR A 50 -2.41 15.61 11.24
CA TYR A 50 -2.21 17.03 11.02
C TYR A 50 -3.33 17.82 11.68
N LYS A 51 -2.99 19.00 12.22
CA LYS A 51 -4.02 19.89 12.80
C LYS A 51 -4.80 20.64 11.72
N SER A 52 -4.24 20.79 10.52
CA SER A 52 -4.84 21.48 9.37
C SER A 52 -4.31 20.96 8.03
N ASP A 53 -5.07 21.20 6.96
CA ASP A 53 -4.68 20.87 5.58
C ASP A 53 -3.46 21.68 5.10
N GLU A 54 -3.27 22.89 5.64
CA GLU A 54 -2.11 23.74 5.33
C GLU A 54 -0.80 23.15 5.88
N GLN A 55 -0.85 22.54 7.07
CA GLN A 55 0.32 21.87 7.66
C GLN A 55 0.72 20.66 6.82
N TRP A 56 -0.25 19.89 6.35
CA TRP A 56 -0.04 18.78 5.42
C TRP A 56 0.62 19.24 4.11
N ALA A 57 0.09 20.30 3.50
CA ALA A 57 0.66 20.87 2.27
C ALA A 57 2.11 21.33 2.46
N THR A 58 2.42 21.92 3.61
CA THR A 58 3.77 22.39 3.95
C THR A 58 4.75 21.22 4.15
N ASP A 59 4.30 20.12 4.75
CA ASP A 59 5.17 18.97 5.02
C ASP A 59 5.44 18.08 3.80
N ILE A 60 4.50 18.01 2.84
CA ILE A 60 4.72 17.30 1.58
C ILE A 60 5.54 18.12 0.59
N ALA A 61 5.43 19.45 0.64
CA ALA A 61 6.20 20.29 -0.26
C ALA A 61 7.69 19.96 -0.12
N PRO A 62 8.41 19.76 -1.23
CA PRO A 62 9.82 19.39 -1.20
C PRO A 62 10.58 20.47 -0.41
N LYS A 63 11.21 20.04 0.69
CA LYS A 63 11.99 20.96 1.51
C LYS A 63 13.32 21.19 0.80
N PRO A 64 13.97 22.36 1.00
CA PRO A 64 15.27 22.63 0.39
C PRO A 64 16.32 21.55 0.69
N SER A 65 16.22 20.87 1.84
CA SER A 65 17.05 19.71 2.19
C SER A 65 16.84 18.50 1.27
N ASP A 66 15.59 18.24 0.87
CA ASP A 66 15.23 17.08 0.04
C ASP A 66 15.79 17.23 -1.39
N LEU A 67 16.05 18.48 -1.80
CA LEU A 67 16.68 18.83 -3.06
C LEU A 67 18.19 18.67 -3.05
N LEU A 68 18.83 18.62 -1.87
CA LEU A 68 20.27 18.39 -1.74
C LEU A 68 20.64 16.92 -1.87
N ASP A 69 19.72 16.03 -1.49
CA ASP A 69 19.87 14.57 -1.58
C ASP A 69 19.24 13.98 -2.86
N ALA A 70 18.61 14.82 -3.69
CA ALA A 70 18.06 14.39 -4.95
C ALA A 70 19.22 13.98 -5.88
N PRO A 71 19.23 12.75 -6.42
CA PRO A 71 20.22 12.39 -7.42
C PRO A 71 20.07 13.32 -8.62
N ASP A 72 21.19 13.82 -9.16
CA ASP A 72 21.19 14.62 -10.38
C ASP A 72 20.39 13.85 -11.46
N ILE A 73 19.26 14.43 -11.87
CA ILE A 73 18.42 13.82 -12.89
C ILE A 73 19.16 13.93 -14.21
N ASP A 74 19.59 12.80 -14.76
CA ASP A 74 20.22 12.74 -16.08
C ASP A 74 19.20 13.18 -17.16
N PRO A 75 19.42 14.33 -17.83
CA PRO A 75 18.48 14.85 -18.82
C PRO A 75 18.37 13.94 -20.06
N GLU A 76 19.34 13.06 -20.32
CA GLU A 76 19.20 12.04 -21.36
C GLU A 76 18.32 10.87 -20.90
N ALA A 77 18.43 10.47 -19.63
CA ALA A 77 17.57 9.43 -19.06
C ALA A 77 16.09 9.85 -19.08
N GLU A 78 15.80 11.13 -18.81
CA GLU A 78 14.45 11.70 -18.90
C GLU A 78 13.91 11.59 -20.34
N LYS A 79 14.69 12.01 -21.34
CA LYS A 79 14.32 11.88 -22.76
C LYS A 79 14.07 10.44 -23.18
N ARG A 80 14.91 9.49 -22.72
CA ARG A 80 14.74 8.05 -22.97
C ARG A 80 13.44 7.53 -22.34
N TRP A 81 13.14 7.97 -21.12
CA TRP A 81 11.91 7.61 -20.41
C TRP A 81 10.65 8.16 -21.10
N GLU A 82 10.67 9.42 -21.52
CA GLU A 82 9.58 10.04 -22.27
C GLU A 82 9.34 9.34 -23.62
N ALA A 83 10.40 9.04 -24.37
CA ALA A 83 10.31 8.30 -25.63
C ALA A 83 9.72 6.90 -25.42
N ALA A 84 10.15 6.19 -24.37
CA ALA A 84 9.61 4.88 -24.00
C ALA A 84 8.12 4.95 -23.60
N LEU A 85 7.72 6.00 -22.87
CA LEU A 85 6.33 6.24 -22.48
C LEU A 85 5.46 6.54 -23.72
N ALA A 86 5.96 7.36 -24.66
CA ALA A 86 5.31 7.67 -25.91
C ALA A 86 5.12 6.40 -26.77
N ALA A 87 6.17 5.57 -26.90
CA ALA A 87 6.10 4.30 -27.59
C ALA A 87 5.08 3.34 -26.93
N ARG A 88 5.06 3.27 -25.59
CA ARG A 88 4.08 2.44 -24.85
C ARG A 88 2.65 2.94 -25.04
N ARG A 89 2.42 4.24 -25.03
CA ARG A 89 1.11 4.85 -25.35
C ARG A 89 0.69 4.56 -26.79
N ALA A 90 1.61 4.69 -27.75
CA ALA A 90 1.36 4.40 -29.16
C ALA A 90 1.03 2.92 -29.39
N ARG A 91 1.77 1.98 -28.77
CA ARG A 91 1.45 0.54 -28.81
C ARG A 91 0.08 0.25 -28.20
N LYS A 92 -0.25 0.84 -27.05
CA LYS A 92 -1.57 0.69 -26.41
C LYS A 92 -2.69 1.22 -27.33
N ARG A 93 -2.46 2.36 -27.99
CA ARG A 93 -3.39 2.93 -28.96
C ARG A 93 -3.55 2.04 -30.20
N ALA A 94 -2.46 1.55 -30.77
CA ALA A 94 -2.48 0.66 -31.94
C ALA A 94 -3.24 -0.64 -31.64
N MET A 95 -3.04 -1.22 -30.45
CA MET A 95 -3.80 -2.39 -29.99
C MET A 95 -5.31 -2.12 -29.88
N LEU A 96 -5.70 -0.93 -29.40
CA LEU A 96 -7.12 -0.54 -29.32
C LEU A 96 -7.75 -0.27 -30.70
N LEU A 97 -6.96 0.21 -31.66
CA LEU A 97 -7.41 0.56 -33.02
C LEU A 97 -7.17 -0.56 -34.04
N ASN A 98 -6.62 -1.70 -33.63
CA ASN A 98 -6.22 -2.81 -34.48
C ASN A 98 -5.24 -2.40 -35.61
N GLU A 99 -4.40 -1.40 -35.33
CA GLU A 99 -3.35 -0.92 -36.21
C GLU A 99 -2.04 -1.68 -35.94
N PRO A 100 -1.16 -1.85 -36.96
CA PRO A 100 0.15 -2.45 -36.73
C PRO A 100 0.95 -1.60 -35.74
N PRO A 101 1.64 -2.22 -34.76
CA PRO A 101 2.38 -1.48 -33.73
C PRO A 101 3.56 -0.71 -34.35
N PRO A 102 3.93 0.45 -33.79
CA PRO A 102 5.05 1.23 -34.29
C PRO A 102 6.37 0.45 -34.16
N PRO A 103 7.31 0.60 -35.12
CA PRO A 103 8.60 -0.07 -35.09
C PRO A 103 9.41 0.32 -33.83
N PRO A 104 10.26 -0.58 -33.31
CA PRO A 104 11.15 -0.26 -32.19
C PRO A 104 12.13 0.85 -32.59
N SER A 105 12.31 1.85 -31.73
CA SER A 105 13.30 2.92 -31.93
C SER A 105 14.73 2.38 -31.70
N ASP A 106 15.69 2.84 -32.50
CA ASP A 106 17.10 2.39 -32.62
C ASP A 106 18.00 2.49 -31.35
N GLY A 107 17.42 2.56 -30.16
CA GLY A 107 18.15 2.64 -28.89
C GLY A 107 17.65 1.69 -27.80
N GLN A 108 16.77 0.74 -28.12
CA GLN A 108 16.43 -0.32 -27.16
C GLN A 108 17.45 -1.46 -27.27
N PRO A 109 18.20 -1.80 -26.20
CA PRO A 109 18.96 -3.04 -26.21
C PRO A 109 17.98 -4.20 -26.41
N SER A 110 18.20 -4.98 -27.46
CA SER A 110 17.55 -6.27 -27.66
C SER A 110 17.79 -7.13 -26.42
N ALA A 111 16.69 -7.64 -25.85
CA ALA A 111 16.64 -8.45 -24.64
C ALA A 111 17.51 -9.71 -24.72
#